data_AF-A0A3N6AAM0-F1
#
_entry.id   AF-A0A3N6AAM0-F1
#
_cell.length_a   1.000
_cell.length_b   1.000
_cell.length_c   1.000
_cell.angle_alpha   90.00
_cell.angle_beta   90.00
_cell.angle_gamma   90.00
#
_symmetry.space_group_name_H-M   'P 1'
#
loop_
_entity.id
_entity.type
_entity.pdbx_description
1 polymer ?
#
loop_
_entity_poly.entity_id
_entity_poly.type
_entity_poly.pdbx_seq_one_letter_code
_entity_poly.pdbx_strand_id
1 'polypeptide(L)' 'MNREIEFYVSKIEGEILMNLADHDDADLYLIAKNLLKHESEEMMESICQAYEVVKHELVG' A
#
# COMPACT_ATOMS: atom_id res chain seq x y z
N MET A 1 -15.24 -5.86 -0.63
CA MET A 1 -14.05 -4.99 -0.77
C MET A 1 -14.44 -3.84 -1.69
N ASN A 2 -14.10 -2.58 -1.33
CA ASN A 2 -14.43 -1.41 -2.15
C ASN A 2 -13.39 -1.28 -3.28
N ARG A 3 -13.82 -0.98 -4.52
CA ARG A 3 -12.94 -0.84 -5.69
C ARG A 3 -11.83 0.20 -5.50
N GLU A 4 -12.11 1.25 -4.73
CA GLU A 4 -11.11 2.28 -4.42
C GLU A 4 -9.99 1.74 -3.54
N ILE A 5 -10.33 0.88 -2.57
CA ILE A 5 -9.35 0.23 -1.69
C ILE A 5 -8.46 -0.71 -2.50
N GLU A 6 -9.05 -1.53 -3.38
CA GLU A 6 -8.29 -2.42 -4.27
C GLU A 6 -7.32 -1.64 -5.17
N PHE A 7 -7.78 -0.52 -5.74
CA PHE A 7 -6.94 0.35 -6.57
C PHE A 7 -5.72 0.89 -5.82
N TYR A 8 -5.92 1.37 -4.58
CA TYR A 8 -4.83 1.89 -3.77
C TYR A 8 -3.87 0.81 -3.29
N VAL A 9 -4.38 -0.37 -2.91
CA VAL A 9 -3.55 -1.52 -2.55
C VAL A 9 -2.65 -1.92 -3.73
N SER A 10 -3.20 -2.08 -4.93
CA SER A 10 -2.40 -2.44 -6.12
C SER A 10 -1.38 -1.37 -6.51
N LYS A 11 -1.67 -0.08 -6.27
CA LYS A 11 -0.71 1.00 -6.48
C LYS A 11 0.45 0.94 -5.49
N ILE A 12 0.13 0.73 -4.21
CA ILE A 12 1.14 0.58 -3.15
C ILE A 12 2.05 -0.62 -3.48
N GLU A 13 1.48 -1.76 -3.85
CA GLU A 13 2.24 -2.94 -4.30
C GLU A 13 3.18 -2.65 -5.47
N GLY A 14 2.69 -1.94 -6.50
CA GLY A 14 3.49 -1.56 -7.66
C GLY A 14 4.68 -0.67 -7.30
N GLU A 15 4.48 0.33 -6.43
CA GLU A 15 5.58 1.19 -5.97
C GLU A 15 6.59 0.45 -5.08
N ILE A 16 6.13 -0.51 -4.26
CA ILE A 16 7.03 -1.33 -3.45
C ILE A 16 7.92 -2.21 -4.33
N LEU A 17 7.33 -2.88 -5.32
CA LEU A 17 8.08 -3.73 -6.26
C LEU A 17 9.09 -2.92 -7.06
N MET A 18 8.74 -1.70 -7.47
CA MET A 18 9.63 -0.79 -8.18
C MET A 18 10.80 -0.33 -7.29
N ASN A 19 10.53 0.09 -6.05
CA ASN A 19 11.58 0.53 -5.12
C ASN A 19 12.49 -0.61 -4.66
N LEU A 20 11.96 -1.82 -4.44
CA LEU A 20 12.75 -3.03 -4.16
C LEU A 20 13.69 -3.38 -5.31
N ALA A 21 13.25 -3.20 -6.55
CA ALA A 21 14.08 -3.44 -7.73
C ALA A 21 15.24 -2.42 -7.87
N ASP A 22 15.05 -1.20 -7.37
CA ASP A 22 16.05 -0.12 -7.39
C ASP A 22 17.01 -0.14 -6.17
N HIS A 23 16.95 -1.17 -5.31
CA HIS A 23 17.79 -1.34 -4.12
C HIS A 23 17.71 -0.20 -3.09
N ASP A 24 16.65 0.61 -3.11
CA ASP A 24 16.39 1.62 -2.08
C ASP A 24 15.65 0.95 -0.91
N ASP A 25 16.00 1.29 0.33
CA ASP A 25 15.27 0.87 1.52
C ASP A 25 13.87 1.50 1.46
N ALA A 26 12.94 0.81 0.80
CA ALA A 26 11.60 1.28 0.54
C ALA A 26 10.84 1.44 1.86
N ASP A 27 10.73 2.68 2.35
CA ASP A 27 9.88 3.00 3.49
C ASP A 27 8.40 2.97 3.04
N LEU A 28 7.84 1.77 3.16
CA LEU A 28 6.44 1.42 2.95
C LEU A 28 5.46 2.42 3.56
N TYR A 29 5.76 2.89 4.77
CA TYR A 29 4.91 3.82 5.47
C TYR A 29 4.91 5.19 4.78
N LEU A 30 6.08 5.63 4.30
CA LEU A 30 6.23 6.88 3.57
C LEU A 30 5.52 6.85 2.20
N ILE A 31 5.61 5.74 1.48
CA ILE A 31 4.93 5.51 0.19
C ILE A 31 3.41 5.58 0.36
N ALA A 32 2.87 4.78 1.29
CA ALA A 32 1.44 4.75 1.58
C ALA A 32 0.95 6.12 2.06
N LYS A 33 1.70 6.78 2.95
CA LYS A 33 1.37 8.12 3.45
C LYS A 33 1.35 9.18 2.35
N ASN A 34 2.28 9.12 1.39
CA ASN A 34 2.31 10.07 0.26
C ASN A 34 1.18 9.83 -0.74
N LEU A 35 0.86 8.57 -1.02
CA LEU A 35 -0.23 8.17 -1.92
C LEU A 35 -1.61 8.51 -1.34
N LEU A 36 -1.78 8.33 -0.03
CA LEU A 36 -3.06 8.47 0.66
C LEU A 36 -3.24 9.83 1.36
N LYS A 37 -2.31 10.77 1.17
CA LYS A 37 -2.32 12.08 1.87
C LYS A 37 -3.58 12.92 1.66
N HIS A 38 -4.39 12.59 0.66
CA HIS A 38 -5.63 13.28 0.31
C HIS A 38 -6.89 12.50 0.66
N GLU A 39 -6.75 11.27 1.17
CA GLU A 39 -7.85 10.40 1.56
C GLU A 39 -8.26 10.63 3.01
N SER A 40 -9.48 10.22 3.37
CA SER A 40 -9.95 10.28 4.74
C SER A 40 -9.20 9.29 5.64
N GLU A 41 -9.13 9.58 6.94
CA GLU A 41 -8.44 8.74 7.92
C GLU A 41 -9.00 7.30 7.96
N GLU A 42 -10.33 7.17 7.85
CA GLU A 42 -11.05 5.89 7.75
C GLU A 42 -10.67 5.09 6.49
N MET A 43 -10.48 5.78 5.37
CA MET A 43 -10.06 5.15 4.11
C MET A 43 -8.59 4.73 4.18
N MET A 44 -7.76 5.52 4.85
CA MET A 44 -6.36 5.21 5.10
C MET A 44 -6.22 3.95 5.97
N GLU A 45 -6.96 3.84 7.07
CA GLU A 45 -6.99 2.63 7.91
C GLU A 45 -7.45 1.41 7.12
N SER A 46 -8.50 1.56 6.31
CA SER A 46 -9.05 0.47 5.48
C SER A 46 -8.05 -0.02 4.44
N ILE A 47 -7.29 0.88 3.81
CA ILE A 47 -6.26 0.55 2.81
C ILE A 47 -5.05 -0.12 3.47
N CYS A 48 -4.59 0.38 4.61
CA CYS A 48 -3.50 -0.23 5.37
C CYS A 48 -3.86 -1.65 5.86
N GLN A 49 -5.09 -1.86 6.36
CA GLN A 49 -5.55 -3.19 6.75
C GLN A 49 -5.63 -4.14 5.56
N ALA A 50 -6.19 -3.69 4.43
CA ALA A 50 -6.26 -4.50 3.22
C ALA A 50 -4.86 -4.87 2.71
N TYR A 51 -3.90 -3.95 2.76
CA TYR A 51 -2.52 -4.21 2.38
C TYR A 51 -1.83 -5.24 3.30
N GLU A 52 -1.99 -5.14 4.62
CA GLU A 52 -1.39 -6.12 5.55
C GLU A 52 -1.95 -7.53 5.34
N VAL A 53 -3.24 -7.67 4.96
CA VAL A 53 -3.82 -8.96 4.58
C VAL A 53 -3.16 -9.51 3.32
N VAL A 54 -3.01 -8.71 2.27
CA VAL A 54 -2.40 -9.13 1.00
C VAL A 54 -0.91 -9.46 1.18
N LYS A 55 -0.18 -8.66 1.96
CA LYS A 55 1.21 -8.93 2.34
C LYS A 55 1.35 -10.25 3.08
N HIS A 56 0.45 -10.56 4.01
CA HIS A 56 0.47 -11.83 4.73
C HIS A 56 0.23 -13.02 3.79
N GLU A 57 -0.60 -12.86 2.75
CA GLU A 57 -0.78 -13.88 1.70
C GLU A 57 0.42 -13.99 0.76
N LEU A 58 1.15 -12.90 0.48
CA LEU A 58 2.34 -12.90 -0.38
C LEU A 58 3.61 -13.44 0.31
N VAL A 59 3.70 -13.30 1.64
CA VAL A 59 4.83 -13.79 2.47
C VAL A 59 4.54 -15.19 3.05
N GLY A 60 3.38 -15.77 2.73
CA GLY A 60 3.01 -17.16 3.02
C GLY A 60 3.82 -18.18 2.20
#